data_AF-A0A0J9TST0-F1
#
_entry.id   AF-A0A0J9TST0-F1
#
_cell.length_a   1.000
_cell.length_b   1.000
_cell.length_c   1.000
_cell.angle_alpha   90.00
_cell.angle_beta   90.00
_cell.angle_gamma   90.00
#
_symmetry.space_group_name_H-M   'P 1'
#
loop_
_entity.id
_entity.type
_entity.pdbx_description
1 polymer ?
#
loop_
_entity_poly.entity_id
_entity_poly.type
_entity_poly.pdbx_seq_one_letter_code
_entity_poly.pdbx_strand_id
1 'polypeptide(L)'
;MSGNITYIEDWKQEYPILENIWNTYDKFDKTVDQDSKKNNYYLVCYYIIDRLKGDTEEHEKFCMKLVRNLGFHSDNYDFLNYKSKRCLNLNNWIYNSMKKHNIRENIITKCFDEYNYHMNRIGKDPTCLYYEYEKTYAEPMNIIILNIFESNIHVIIEKLESEIDSIRCSCQKYVNKIVEIYKYMKKTHCPYDKIFQKTETCQRLDKFKISYDEYLYNEEKINNKIPSLENNNLAFFSGCVFDGSAGRRESAENFEAHEQVEANQGLKYVRSDRSPNPFETTQEKQSDDTTSSMSRTVSTAIGTVAGTSSLLAMLYKVNKKYY
;
A
#
# COMPACT_ATOMS: atom_id res chain seq x y z
N MET A 1 -6.58 -11.74 -6.62
CA MET A 1 -5.58 -12.71 -6.14
C MET A 1 -5.39 -12.48 -4.66
N SER A 2 -5.92 -13.37 -3.81
CA SER A 2 -5.58 -13.45 -2.39
C SER A 2 -4.26 -14.21 -2.26
N GLY A 3 -3.16 -13.55 -2.60
CA GLY A 3 -1.81 -14.08 -2.45
C GLY A 3 -1.31 -13.77 -1.05
N ASN A 4 -0.74 -14.78 -0.38
CA ASN A 4 -0.02 -14.74 0.90
C ASN A 4 0.39 -13.34 1.34
N ILE A 5 0.08 -12.98 2.60
CA ILE A 5 0.64 -11.79 3.24
C ILE A 5 2.17 -11.96 3.23
N THR A 6 2.83 -11.44 2.20
CA THR A 6 4.27 -11.17 2.20
C THR A 6 4.48 -10.32 3.44
N TYR A 7 5.18 -10.86 4.42
CA TYR A 7 5.53 -10.06 5.58
C TYR A 7 6.46 -8.97 5.07
N ILE A 8 6.33 -7.76 5.62
CA ILE A 8 7.15 -6.64 5.19
C ILE A 8 8.65 -6.96 5.30
N GLU A 9 9.02 -7.90 6.15
CA GLU A 9 10.39 -8.41 6.34
C GLU A 9 10.96 -9.11 5.10
N ASP A 10 10.13 -9.72 4.25
CA ASP A 10 10.57 -10.34 2.99
C ASP A 10 11.20 -9.28 2.07
N TRP A 11 10.77 -8.03 2.20
CA TRP A 11 11.26 -6.89 1.44
C TRP A 11 12.67 -6.46 1.87
N LYS A 12 13.16 -6.91 3.05
CA LYS A 12 14.53 -6.66 3.54
C LYS A 12 15.57 -7.25 2.60
N GLN A 13 15.30 -8.43 2.03
CA GLN A 13 16.23 -9.08 1.12
C GLN A 13 16.07 -8.57 -0.31
N GLU A 14 14.84 -8.22 -0.72
CA GLU A 14 14.56 -7.80 -2.10
C GLU A 14 14.99 -6.36 -2.42
N TYR A 15 14.95 -5.46 -1.42
CA TYR A 15 15.13 -4.02 -1.63
C TYR A 15 16.19 -3.44 -0.69
N PRO A 16 17.48 -3.43 -1.10
CA PRO A 16 18.59 -2.91 -0.30
C PRO A 16 18.42 -1.46 0.16
N ILE A 17 17.70 -0.64 -0.59
CA ILE A 17 17.37 0.75 -0.22
C ILE A 17 16.62 0.89 1.11
N LEU A 18 16.02 -0.19 1.61
CA LEU A 18 15.32 -0.22 2.89
C LEU A 18 16.22 -0.56 4.09
N GLU A 19 17.52 -0.79 3.87
CA GLU A 19 18.49 -1.20 4.90
C GLU A 19 18.40 -0.32 6.17
N ASN A 20 18.31 1.00 6.03
CA ASN A 20 18.21 1.92 7.17
C ASN A 20 16.96 1.70 8.04
N ILE A 21 15.84 1.31 7.43
CA ILE A 21 14.61 0.99 8.17
C ILE A 21 14.76 -0.34 8.89
N TRP A 22 15.33 -1.34 8.23
CA TRP A 22 15.57 -2.63 8.86
C TRP A 22 16.58 -2.55 9.98
N ASN A 23 17.65 -1.77 9.82
CA ASN A 23 18.59 -1.46 10.90
C ASN A 23 17.91 -0.75 12.08
N THR A 24 16.84 0.02 11.82
CA THR A 24 16.03 0.63 12.88
C THR A 24 15.16 -0.41 13.59
N TYR A 25 14.52 -1.31 12.84
CA TYR A 25 13.71 -2.38 13.42
C TYR A 25 14.57 -3.38 14.20
N ASP A 26 15.73 -3.75 13.67
CA ASP A 26 16.69 -4.62 14.36
C ASP A 26 17.11 -4.00 15.71
N LYS A 27 17.24 -2.67 15.79
CA LYS A 27 17.47 -1.95 17.06
C LYS A 27 16.26 -2.04 17.99
N PHE A 28 15.05 -1.90 17.47
CA PHE A 28 13.83 -2.09 18.25
C PHE A 28 13.65 -3.53 18.74
N ASP A 29 14.17 -4.51 18.00
CA ASP A 29 14.05 -5.93 18.33
C ASP A 29 15.17 -6.49 19.21
N LYS A 30 16.24 -5.73 19.44
CA LYS A 30 17.32 -6.12 20.37
C LYS A 30 16.75 -6.63 21.68
N THR A 31 17.37 -7.66 22.25
CA THR A 31 17.03 -8.11 23.60
C THR A 31 17.31 -7.02 24.64
N VAL A 32 16.57 -7.06 25.74
CA VAL A 32 16.76 -6.22 26.93
C VAL A 32 17.66 -6.88 27.99
N ASP A 33 18.14 -8.11 27.74
CA ASP A 33 18.86 -8.90 28.76
C ASP A 33 20.15 -8.26 29.26
N GLN A 34 20.85 -7.52 28.41
CA GLN A 34 22.09 -6.82 28.72
C GLN A 34 21.85 -5.34 29.05
N ASP A 35 20.60 -4.89 29.10
CA ASP A 35 20.26 -3.50 29.41
C ASP A 35 20.31 -3.27 30.93
N SER A 36 21.03 -2.24 31.38
CA SER A 36 21.16 -1.91 32.80
C SER A 36 19.82 -1.51 33.44
N LYS A 37 18.82 -1.12 32.64
CA LYS A 37 17.47 -0.76 33.08
C LYS A 37 16.46 -1.89 32.92
N LYS A 38 16.90 -3.13 32.60
CA LYS A 38 16.02 -4.30 32.43
C LYS A 38 14.98 -4.45 33.55
N ASN A 39 15.41 -4.30 34.80
CA ASN A 39 14.51 -4.44 35.96
C ASN A 39 13.37 -3.41 35.96
N ASN A 40 13.61 -2.19 35.48
CA ASN A 40 12.56 -1.18 35.36
C ASN A 40 11.52 -1.59 34.31
N TYR A 41 11.99 -2.10 33.16
CA TYR A 41 11.10 -2.59 32.10
C TYR A 41 10.29 -3.80 32.58
N TYR A 42 10.93 -4.72 33.30
CA TYR A 42 10.28 -5.88 33.89
C TYR A 42 9.17 -5.47 34.85
N LEU A 43 9.43 -4.54 35.79
CA LEU A 43 8.42 -4.11 36.76
C LEU A 43 7.17 -3.52 36.09
N VAL A 44 7.35 -2.68 35.06
CA VAL A 44 6.23 -2.13 34.27
C VAL A 44 5.47 -3.26 33.57
N CYS A 45 6.18 -4.15 32.87
CA CYS A 45 5.55 -5.19 32.07
C CYS A 45 4.89 -6.29 32.90
N TYR A 46 5.51 -6.70 34.01
CA TYR A 46 4.92 -7.61 34.98
C TYR A 46 3.58 -7.09 35.48
N TYR A 47 3.52 -5.81 35.86
CA TYR A 47 2.28 -5.17 36.32
C TYR A 47 1.21 -5.08 35.21
N ILE A 48 1.60 -4.79 33.97
CA ILE A 48 0.67 -4.77 32.82
C ILE A 48 0.11 -6.18 32.59
N ILE A 49 0.98 -7.20 32.55
CA ILE A 49 0.61 -8.58 32.20
C ILE A 49 -0.25 -9.22 33.27
N ASP A 50 0.12 -9.06 34.54
CA ASP A 50 -0.64 -9.55 35.71
C ASP A 50 -2.08 -9.03 35.68
N ARG A 51 -2.25 -7.72 35.44
CA ARG A 51 -3.56 -7.09 35.32
C ARG A 51 -4.38 -7.57 34.13
N LEU A 52 -3.73 -7.89 33.03
CA LEU A 52 -4.38 -8.36 31.79
C LEU A 52 -4.62 -9.87 31.78
N LYS A 53 -4.29 -10.59 32.88
CA LYS A 53 -4.50 -12.04 33.06
C LYS A 53 -4.15 -12.86 31.81
N GLY A 54 -3.01 -12.57 31.18
CA GLY A 54 -2.66 -13.25 29.95
C GLY A 54 -1.20 -13.59 29.83
N ASP A 55 -0.97 -14.89 29.95
CA ASP A 55 0.22 -15.64 29.59
C ASP A 55 0.64 -15.36 28.15
N THR A 56 1.86 -14.87 27.95
CA THR A 56 2.95 -15.68 27.38
C THR A 56 4.28 -14.98 27.66
N GLU A 57 5.37 -15.73 27.75
CA GLU A 57 6.75 -15.20 27.79
C GLU A 57 7.03 -14.25 26.61
N GLU A 58 6.38 -14.47 25.45
CA GLU A 58 6.49 -13.65 24.25
C GLU A 58 5.85 -12.26 24.43
N HIS A 59 4.69 -12.17 25.06
CA HIS A 59 4.04 -10.90 25.39
C HIS A 59 4.89 -10.06 26.35
N GLU A 60 5.52 -10.70 27.34
CA GLU A 60 6.44 -10.03 28.27
C GLU A 60 7.68 -9.52 27.57
N LYS A 61 8.34 -10.37 26.78
CA LYS A 61 9.50 -9.98 25.97
C LYS A 61 9.16 -8.80 25.05
N PHE A 62 8.01 -8.84 24.37
CA PHE A 62 7.57 -7.73 23.52
C PHE A 62 7.31 -6.45 24.34
N CYS A 63 6.59 -6.56 25.44
CA CYS A 63 6.32 -5.42 26.33
C CYS A 63 7.62 -4.75 26.77
N MET A 64 8.61 -5.53 27.21
CA MET A 64 9.88 -4.98 27.68
C MET A 64 10.64 -4.25 26.57
N LYS A 65 10.65 -4.81 25.35
CA LYS A 65 11.22 -4.13 24.16
C LYS A 65 10.50 -2.81 23.89
N LEU A 66 9.16 -2.80 23.94
CA LEU A 66 8.35 -1.61 23.70
C LEU A 66 8.61 -0.52 24.75
N VAL A 67 8.59 -0.86 26.04
CA VAL A 67 8.91 0.08 27.13
C VAL A 67 10.32 0.67 26.97
N ARG A 68 11.31 -0.16 26.63
CA ARG A 68 12.67 0.33 26.31
C ARG A 68 12.65 1.30 25.12
N ASN A 69 11.93 0.97 24.05
CA ASN A 69 11.89 1.78 22.83
C ASN A 69 11.13 3.12 23.00
N LEU A 70 10.17 3.18 23.91
CA LEU A 70 9.52 4.42 24.36
C LEU A 70 10.48 5.27 25.21
N GLY A 71 11.42 4.63 25.92
CA GLY A 71 12.63 5.26 26.42
C GLY A 71 12.46 6.08 27.70
N PHE A 72 11.27 6.12 28.32
CA PHE A 72 11.00 6.93 29.51
C PHE A 72 11.69 6.46 30.81
N HIS A 73 12.48 5.39 30.75
CA HIS A 73 13.40 4.96 31.81
C HIS A 73 14.88 5.06 31.41
N SER A 74 15.18 5.66 30.25
CA SER A 74 16.54 5.89 29.76
C SER A 74 17.20 7.09 30.47
N ASP A 75 18.53 7.03 30.62
CA ASP A 75 19.28 8.09 31.29
C ASP A 75 19.55 9.32 30.39
N ASN A 76 19.40 9.18 29.07
CA ASN A 76 19.76 10.21 28.10
C ASN A 76 18.59 11.15 27.71
N TYR A 77 17.40 10.92 28.27
CA TYR A 77 16.18 11.72 28.01
C TYR A 77 15.80 11.90 26.53
N ASP A 78 16.30 11.06 25.63
CA ASP A 78 16.02 11.15 24.19
C ASP A 78 14.51 11.05 23.88
N PHE A 79 13.75 10.40 24.76
CA PHE A 79 12.30 10.29 24.66
C PHE A 79 11.57 11.64 24.71
N LEU A 80 12.19 12.68 25.26
CA LEU A 80 11.66 14.04 25.25
C LEU A 80 11.76 14.71 23.87
N ASN A 81 12.57 14.18 22.97
CA ASN A 81 12.83 14.73 21.65
C ASN A 81 12.52 13.70 20.54
N TYR A 82 11.53 12.84 20.76
CA TYR A 82 11.15 11.81 19.79
C TYR A 82 10.81 12.48 18.46
N LYS A 83 11.68 12.32 17.46
CA LYS A 83 11.41 12.86 16.12
C LYS A 83 10.20 12.13 15.53
N SER A 84 9.30 12.87 14.89
CA SER A 84 8.09 12.32 14.24
C SER A 84 8.37 11.05 13.43
N LYS A 85 9.46 11.05 12.63
CA LYS A 85 9.93 9.88 11.86
C LYS A 85 10.24 8.65 12.72
N ARG A 86 10.86 8.82 13.89
CA ARG A 86 11.16 7.71 14.80
C ARG A 86 9.87 7.13 15.37
N CYS A 87 8.90 7.97 15.75
CA CYS A 87 7.64 7.51 16.31
C CYS A 87 6.81 6.75 15.27
N LEU A 88 6.80 7.23 14.03
CA LEU A 88 6.18 6.53 12.91
C LEU A 88 6.82 5.16 12.69
N ASN A 89 8.17 5.09 12.67
CA ASN A 89 8.87 3.82 12.56
C ASN A 89 8.58 2.87 13.73
N LEU A 90 8.48 3.38 14.96
CA LEU A 90 8.11 2.58 16.13
C LEU A 90 6.69 2.02 16.00
N ASN A 91 5.72 2.83 15.62
CA ASN A 91 4.33 2.39 15.40
C ASN A 91 4.21 1.36 14.27
N ASN A 92 4.93 1.56 13.17
CA ASN A 92 5.01 0.56 12.10
C ASN A 92 5.60 -0.77 12.64
N TRP A 93 6.69 -0.73 13.40
CA TRP A 93 7.30 -1.92 14.02
C TRP A 93 6.35 -2.62 15.01
N ILE A 94 5.65 -1.86 15.85
CA ILE A 94 4.65 -2.38 16.79
C ILE A 94 3.58 -3.18 16.05
N TYR A 95 3.01 -2.61 14.98
CA TYR A 95 1.95 -3.28 14.23
C TYR A 95 2.46 -4.54 13.51
N ASN A 96 3.66 -4.49 12.91
CA ASN A 96 4.26 -5.66 12.28
C ASN A 96 4.49 -6.78 13.30
N SER A 97 5.03 -6.44 14.47
CA SER A 97 5.23 -7.37 15.58
C SER A 97 3.90 -7.94 16.08
N MET A 98 2.87 -7.10 16.20
CA MET A 98 1.52 -7.50 16.60
C MET A 98 0.95 -8.58 15.68
N LYS A 99 1.09 -8.42 14.36
CA LYS A 99 0.61 -9.40 13.39
C LYS A 99 1.46 -10.67 13.34
N LYS A 100 2.78 -10.53 13.47
CA LYS A 100 3.71 -11.66 13.38
C LYS A 100 3.66 -12.56 14.62
N HIS A 101 3.65 -11.96 15.80
CA HIS A 101 3.78 -12.64 17.10
C HIS A 101 2.44 -12.75 17.84
N ASN A 102 1.33 -12.41 17.17
CA ASN A 102 -0.01 -12.41 17.75
C ASN A 102 -0.08 -11.64 19.10
N ILE A 103 0.64 -10.51 19.19
CA ILE A 103 0.65 -9.67 20.39
C ILE A 103 -0.75 -9.07 20.56
N ARG A 104 -1.31 -9.16 21.76
CA ARG A 104 -2.58 -8.52 22.06
C ARG A 104 -2.45 -6.99 22.09
N GLU A 105 -3.36 -6.30 21.40
CA GLU A 105 -3.40 -4.83 21.32
C GLU A 105 -3.42 -4.16 22.71
N ASN A 106 -4.14 -4.75 23.67
CA ASN A 106 -4.25 -4.21 25.02
C ASN A 106 -2.91 -4.07 25.76
N ILE A 107 -1.90 -4.91 25.45
CA ILE A 107 -0.55 -4.77 26.02
C ILE A 107 0.11 -3.52 25.47
N ILE A 108 0.00 -3.29 24.16
CA ILE A 108 0.53 -2.10 23.50
C ILE A 108 -0.12 -0.85 24.08
N THR A 109 -1.46 -0.81 24.16
CA THR A 109 -2.20 0.31 24.74
C THR A 109 -1.71 0.60 26.16
N LYS A 110 -1.53 -0.42 27.00
CA LYS A 110 -1.06 -0.23 28.38
C LYS A 110 0.38 0.26 28.47
N CYS A 111 1.28 -0.15 27.56
CA CYS A 111 2.62 0.42 27.49
C CYS A 111 2.59 1.93 27.19
N PHE A 112 1.71 2.37 26.29
CA PHE A 112 1.55 3.79 25.99
C PHE A 112 0.83 4.56 27.10
N ASP A 113 -0.12 3.94 27.82
CA ASP A 113 -0.73 4.55 29.01
C ASP A 113 0.34 4.87 30.07
N GLU A 114 1.25 3.93 30.36
CA GLU A 114 2.35 4.14 31.31
C GLU A 114 3.33 5.22 30.83
N TYR A 115 3.66 5.23 29.54
CA TYR A 115 4.48 6.30 28.94
C TYR A 115 3.80 7.67 29.08
N ASN A 116 2.52 7.79 28.72
CA ASN A 116 1.77 9.03 28.81
C ASN A 116 1.64 9.51 30.26
N TYR A 117 1.40 8.58 31.19
CA TYR A 117 1.36 8.86 32.62
C TYR A 117 2.71 9.40 33.11
N HIS A 118 3.83 8.79 32.70
CA HIS A 118 5.16 9.28 33.02
C HIS A 118 5.40 10.70 32.47
N MET A 119 5.06 10.94 31.19
CA MET A 119 5.21 12.25 30.55
C MET A 119 4.43 13.35 31.30
N ASN A 120 3.19 13.05 31.69
CA ASN A 120 2.37 13.96 32.48
C ASN A 120 3.02 14.27 33.85
N ARG A 121 3.53 13.25 34.54
CA ARG A 121 4.20 13.43 35.86
C ARG A 121 5.42 14.34 35.80
N ILE A 122 6.12 14.39 34.68
CA ILE A 122 7.28 15.28 34.49
C ILE A 122 6.90 16.62 33.82
N GLY A 123 5.61 16.89 33.63
CA GLY A 123 5.10 18.12 33.04
C GLY A 123 5.47 18.28 31.56
N LYS A 124 5.50 17.18 30.79
CA LYS A 124 5.82 17.17 29.36
C LYS A 124 4.70 16.51 28.56
N ASP A 125 4.48 17.01 27.35
CA ASP A 125 3.58 16.37 26.40
C ASP A 125 4.23 15.14 25.78
N PRO A 126 3.49 14.02 25.60
CA PRO A 126 3.97 12.86 24.88
C PRO A 126 4.40 13.23 23.45
N THR A 127 5.62 12.85 23.08
CA THR A 127 6.20 13.13 21.76
C THR A 127 5.97 12.00 20.77
N CYS A 128 5.55 10.83 21.26
CA CYS A 128 5.12 9.70 20.45
C CYS A 128 3.79 9.15 20.94
N LEU A 129 2.80 9.14 20.06
CA LEU A 129 1.47 8.60 20.35
C LEU A 129 1.32 7.21 19.74
N TYR A 130 0.53 6.37 20.41
CA TYR A 130 0.14 5.09 19.84
C TYR A 130 -0.74 5.31 18.62
N TYR A 131 -0.48 4.56 17.56
CA TYR A 131 -1.26 4.64 16.34
C TYR A 131 -2.04 3.34 16.06
N GLU A 132 -3.36 3.46 16.19
CA GLU A 132 -4.34 2.36 16.09
C GLU A 132 -4.66 2.03 14.62
N TYR A 133 -3.66 1.49 13.93
CA TYR A 133 -3.72 1.12 12.52
C TYR A 133 -4.98 0.30 12.15
N GLU A 134 -5.33 -0.73 12.93
CA GLU A 134 -6.51 -1.59 12.71
C GLU A 134 -7.83 -0.82 12.70
N LYS A 135 -7.99 0.15 13.60
CA LYS A 135 -9.25 0.90 13.74
C LYS A 135 -9.33 2.04 12.73
N THR A 136 -8.18 2.49 12.24
CA THR A 136 -8.07 3.66 11.34
C THR A 136 -8.18 3.26 9.87
N TYR A 137 -7.59 2.12 9.48
CA TYR A 137 -7.40 1.79 8.06
C TYR A 137 -7.98 0.44 7.67
N ALA A 138 -8.54 0.38 6.46
CA ALA A 138 -9.13 -0.85 5.92
C ALA A 138 -8.09 -1.96 5.71
N GLU A 139 -6.89 -1.59 5.26
CA GLU A 139 -5.75 -2.51 5.11
C GLU A 139 -4.48 -1.87 5.66
N PRO A 140 -4.23 -1.96 6.97
CA PRO A 140 -3.20 -1.16 7.60
C PRO A 140 -1.77 -1.56 7.20
N MET A 141 -1.53 -2.83 6.83
CA MET A 141 -0.22 -3.28 6.34
C MET A 141 0.19 -2.54 5.06
N ASN A 142 -0.74 -2.33 4.14
CA ASN A 142 -0.50 -1.57 2.92
C ASN A 142 -0.22 -0.10 3.23
N ILE A 143 -0.92 0.50 4.21
CA ILE A 143 -0.62 1.86 4.66
C ILE A 143 0.78 1.96 5.28
N ILE A 144 1.22 0.98 6.06
CA ILE A 144 2.57 0.93 6.63
C ILE A 144 3.63 0.87 5.53
N ILE A 145 3.41 0.08 4.49
CA ILE A 145 4.30 0.03 3.32
C ILE A 145 4.42 1.43 2.68
N LEU A 146 3.30 2.15 2.49
CA LEU A 146 3.32 3.53 1.99
C LEU A 146 4.03 4.51 2.94
N ASN A 147 3.86 4.38 4.25
CA ASN A 147 4.56 5.19 5.26
C ASN A 147 6.08 4.99 5.20
N ILE A 148 6.52 3.74 5.01
CA ILE A 148 7.95 3.41 4.86
C ILE A 148 8.51 4.01 3.58
N PHE A 149 7.76 3.94 2.47
CA PHE A 149 8.15 4.61 1.23
C PHE A 149 8.38 6.11 1.44
N GLU A 150 7.40 6.84 1.96
CA GLU A 150 7.51 8.29 2.19
C GLU A 150 8.66 8.64 3.15
N SER A 151 8.85 7.83 4.21
CA SER A 151 9.93 8.04 5.19
C SER A 151 11.33 7.92 4.57
N ASN A 152 11.46 7.24 3.42
CA ASN A 152 12.71 7.04 2.69
C ASN A 152 12.73 7.72 1.33
N ILE A 153 11.80 8.65 1.06
CA ILE A 153 11.66 9.26 -0.27
C ILE A 153 12.94 9.96 -0.75
N HIS A 154 13.69 10.60 0.14
CA HIS A 154 15.00 11.20 -0.16
C HIS A 154 16.04 10.18 -0.66
N VAL A 155 16.14 9.00 -0.04
CA VAL A 155 17.05 7.92 -0.48
C VAL A 155 16.59 7.38 -1.83
N ILE A 156 15.28 7.26 -2.02
CA ILE A 156 14.69 6.79 -3.27
C ILE A 156 15.02 7.76 -4.41
N ILE A 157 14.85 9.07 -4.19
CA ILE A 157 15.22 10.15 -5.12
C ILE A 157 16.70 10.04 -5.50
N GLU A 158 17.59 10.09 -4.50
CA GLU A 158 19.04 10.02 -4.70
C GLU A 158 19.41 8.78 -5.55
N LYS A 159 18.81 7.64 -5.24
CA LYS A 159 19.12 6.40 -5.94
C LYS A 159 18.55 6.35 -7.37
N LEU A 160 17.37 6.91 -7.62
CA LEU A 160 16.79 7.00 -8.97
C LEU A 160 17.56 7.98 -9.86
N GLU A 161 18.20 8.98 -9.28
CA GLU A 161 19.07 9.93 -10.00
C GLU A 161 20.45 9.34 -10.34
N SER A 162 20.93 8.36 -9.57
CA SER A 162 22.24 7.72 -9.77
C SER A 162 22.38 6.98 -11.10
N GLU A 163 23.61 6.60 -11.45
CA GLU A 163 23.89 5.76 -12.62
C GLU A 163 23.14 4.43 -12.57
N ILE A 164 22.91 3.81 -13.74
CA ILE A 164 22.21 2.53 -13.81
C ILE A 164 23.10 1.44 -13.22
N ASP A 165 22.68 0.92 -12.07
CA ASP A 165 23.27 -0.25 -11.41
C ASP A 165 22.17 -1.17 -10.84
N SER A 166 22.57 -2.29 -10.26
CA SER A 166 21.64 -3.25 -9.68
C SER A 166 20.81 -2.67 -8.54
N ILE A 167 21.38 -1.75 -7.75
CA ILE A 167 20.71 -1.11 -6.62
C ILE A 167 19.64 -0.12 -7.12
N ARG A 168 19.94 0.65 -8.19
CA ARG A 168 19.00 1.56 -8.84
C ARG A 168 17.86 0.78 -9.45
N CYS A 169 18.15 -0.31 -10.15
CA CYS A 169 17.09 -1.16 -10.71
C CYS A 169 16.23 -1.81 -9.62
N SER A 170 16.82 -2.24 -8.50
CA SER A 170 16.05 -2.71 -7.33
C SER A 170 15.17 -1.59 -6.75
N CYS A 171 15.69 -0.36 -6.61
CA CYS A 171 14.92 0.82 -6.18
C CYS A 171 13.72 1.09 -7.10
N GLN A 172 13.92 1.01 -8.42
CA GLN A 172 12.85 1.22 -9.38
C GLN A 172 11.79 0.10 -9.34
N LYS A 173 12.22 -1.16 -9.14
CA LYS A 173 11.29 -2.28 -8.87
C LYS A 173 10.48 -2.04 -7.60
N TYR A 174 11.09 -1.50 -6.56
CA TYR A 174 10.39 -1.13 -5.33
C TYR A 174 9.33 -0.06 -5.59
N VAL A 175 9.68 1.03 -6.29
CA VAL A 175 8.70 2.09 -6.65
C VAL A 175 7.53 1.50 -7.44
N ASN A 176 7.79 0.63 -8.42
CA ASN A 176 6.73 -0.05 -9.17
C ASN A 176 5.79 -0.82 -8.24
N LYS A 177 6.34 -1.55 -7.27
CA LYS A 177 5.54 -2.31 -6.31
C LYS A 177 4.67 -1.41 -5.44
N ILE A 178 5.20 -0.27 -5.04
CA ILE A 178 4.47 0.74 -4.26
C ILE A 178 3.31 1.33 -5.07
N VAL A 179 3.52 1.62 -6.37
CA VAL A 179 2.46 2.10 -7.27
C VAL A 179 1.37 1.04 -7.47
N GLU A 180 1.73 -0.24 -7.60
CA GLU A 180 0.75 -1.34 -7.65
C GLU A 180 -0.12 -1.37 -6.39
N ILE A 181 0.50 -1.29 -5.20
CA ILE A 181 -0.21 -1.28 -3.91
C ILE A 181 -1.13 -0.07 -3.82
N TYR A 182 -0.64 1.13 -4.17
CA TYR A 182 -1.43 2.35 -4.18
C TYR A 182 -2.67 2.20 -5.06
N LYS A 183 -2.49 1.75 -6.32
CA LYS A 183 -3.60 1.60 -7.28
C LYS A 183 -4.62 0.57 -6.80
N TYR A 184 -4.15 -0.55 -6.26
CA TYR A 184 -5.01 -1.56 -5.64
C TYR A 184 -5.83 -0.96 -4.49
N MET A 185 -5.17 -0.26 -3.57
CA MET A 185 -5.81 0.35 -2.41
C MET A 185 -6.83 1.42 -2.82
N LYS A 186 -6.47 2.29 -3.77
CA LYS A 186 -7.36 3.36 -4.28
C LYS A 186 -8.60 2.77 -4.95
N LYS A 187 -8.42 1.77 -5.81
CA LYS A 187 -9.53 1.09 -6.50
C LYS A 187 -10.47 0.36 -5.53
N THR A 188 -9.89 -0.32 -4.54
CA THR A 188 -10.65 -1.20 -3.62
C THR A 188 -11.38 -0.40 -2.54
N HIS A 189 -10.72 0.60 -1.97
CA HIS A 189 -11.20 1.28 -0.77
C HIS A 189 -11.77 2.69 -1.02
N CYS A 190 -11.55 3.26 -2.21
CA CYS A 190 -11.94 4.64 -2.54
C CYS A 190 -12.74 4.75 -3.85
N PRO A 191 -13.88 4.04 -4.00
CA PRO A 191 -14.73 4.18 -5.17
C PRO A 191 -15.36 5.57 -5.24
N TYR A 192 -15.57 6.05 -6.47
CA TYR A 192 -16.08 7.41 -6.77
C TYR A 192 -17.43 7.72 -6.13
N ASP A 193 -18.26 6.73 -5.79
CA ASP A 193 -19.63 6.97 -5.30
C ASP A 193 -19.71 7.34 -3.81
N LYS A 194 -18.57 7.38 -3.09
CA LYS A 194 -18.50 7.70 -1.65
C LYS A 194 -17.96 9.11 -1.35
N ILE A 195 -18.27 10.09 -2.21
CA ILE A 195 -17.73 11.47 -2.15
C ILE A 195 -18.00 12.19 -0.81
N PHE A 196 -19.09 11.86 -0.12
CA PHE A 196 -19.53 12.68 1.03
C PHE A 196 -18.84 12.35 2.37
N GLN A 197 -18.13 11.23 2.49
CA GLN A 197 -17.28 10.92 3.66
C GLN A 197 -16.06 10.12 3.20
N LYS A 198 -14.96 10.82 2.89
CA LYS A 198 -13.69 10.14 2.61
C LYS A 198 -13.24 9.42 3.88
N THR A 199 -13.16 8.09 3.80
CA THR A 199 -12.59 7.26 4.87
C THR A 199 -11.15 7.71 5.15
N GLU A 200 -10.66 7.47 6.36
CA GLU A 200 -9.26 7.75 6.73
C GLU A 200 -8.27 7.11 5.75
N THR A 201 -8.59 5.90 5.25
CA THR A 201 -7.82 5.23 4.20
C THR A 201 -7.73 6.10 2.94
N CYS A 202 -8.85 6.64 2.44
CA CYS A 202 -8.83 7.49 1.26
C CYS A 202 -8.11 8.81 1.48
N GLN A 203 -8.28 9.43 2.64
CA GLN A 203 -7.55 10.65 2.97
C GLN A 203 -6.04 10.42 3.02
N ARG A 204 -5.60 9.29 3.59
CA ARG A 204 -4.20 8.89 3.63
C ARG A 204 -3.62 8.64 2.24
N LEU A 205 -4.38 7.98 1.36
CA LEU A 205 -3.99 7.74 -0.05
C LEU A 205 -3.93 9.05 -0.85
N ASP A 206 -4.84 9.99 -0.63
CA ASP A 206 -4.80 11.30 -1.29
C ASP A 206 -3.53 12.08 -0.89
N LYS A 207 -3.18 12.06 0.41
CA LYS A 207 -1.91 12.64 0.89
C LYS A 207 -0.69 11.95 0.27
N PHE A 208 -0.71 10.62 0.19
CA PHE A 208 0.36 9.86 -0.46
C PHE A 208 0.56 10.29 -1.91
N LYS A 209 -0.54 10.43 -2.65
CA LYS A 209 -0.49 10.88 -4.04
C LYS A 209 0.14 12.26 -4.18
N ILE A 210 -0.25 13.21 -3.34
CA ILE A 210 0.34 14.56 -3.35
C ILE A 210 1.86 14.48 -3.17
N SER A 211 2.32 13.76 -2.14
CA SER A 211 3.76 13.62 -1.88
C SER A 211 4.50 12.87 -3.01
N TYR A 212 3.93 11.80 -3.54
CA TYR A 212 4.51 11.07 -4.67
C TYR A 212 4.64 11.98 -5.90
N ASP A 213 3.58 12.74 -6.20
CA ASP A 213 3.58 13.61 -7.37
C ASP A 213 4.59 14.75 -7.22
N GLU A 214 4.61 15.41 -6.05
CA GLU A 214 5.50 16.52 -5.74
C GLU A 214 6.97 16.12 -5.79
N TYR A 215 7.35 15.01 -5.16
CA TYR A 215 8.75 14.65 -4.96
C TYR A 215 9.34 13.71 -6.02
N LEU A 216 8.49 13.02 -6.79
CA LEU A 216 8.95 12.00 -7.73
C LEU A 216 8.40 12.20 -9.14
N TYR A 217 7.08 12.30 -9.28
CA TYR A 217 6.47 12.34 -10.62
C TYR A 217 6.68 13.68 -11.35
N ASN A 218 6.73 14.79 -10.62
CA ASN A 218 6.96 16.12 -11.18
C ASN A 218 8.46 16.46 -11.27
N GLU A 219 9.33 15.63 -10.71
CA GLU A 219 10.79 15.80 -10.80
C GLU A 219 11.28 15.37 -12.18
N GLU A 220 11.80 16.31 -12.96
CA GLU A 220 12.20 16.12 -14.37
C GLU A 220 13.25 15.01 -14.52
N LYS A 221 14.15 14.86 -13.53
CA LYS A 221 15.20 13.82 -13.56
C LYS A 221 14.67 12.42 -13.26
N ILE A 222 13.46 12.29 -12.72
CA ILE A 222 12.90 11.05 -12.19
C ILE A 222 11.66 10.59 -12.93
N ASN A 223 10.83 11.51 -13.42
CA ASN A 223 9.49 11.23 -13.94
C ASN A 223 9.45 10.17 -15.06
N ASN A 224 10.50 10.06 -15.86
CA ASN A 224 10.65 9.10 -16.95
C ASN A 224 11.17 7.72 -16.49
N LYS A 225 11.53 7.56 -15.21
CA LYS A 225 12.04 6.33 -14.59
C LYS A 225 11.00 5.62 -13.73
N ILE A 226 9.86 6.25 -13.46
CA ILE A 226 8.84 5.74 -12.53
C ILE A 226 7.45 5.76 -13.18
N PRO A 227 6.51 4.90 -12.73
CA PRO A 227 5.15 4.91 -13.23
C PRO A 227 4.33 6.03 -12.60
N SER A 228 3.30 6.47 -13.33
CA SER A 228 2.26 7.35 -12.78
C SER A 228 1.33 6.57 -11.85
N LEU A 229 0.84 7.24 -10.80
CA LEU A 229 -0.22 6.72 -9.94
C LEU A 229 -1.59 6.61 -10.63
N GLU A 230 -1.84 7.40 -11.67
CA GLU A 230 -3.15 7.49 -12.35
C GLU A 230 -3.17 6.76 -13.70
N ASN A 231 -2.09 6.85 -14.48
CA ASN A 231 -2.06 6.23 -15.81
C ASN A 231 -1.69 4.74 -15.74
N ASN A 232 -2.36 3.92 -16.55
CA ASN A 232 -2.10 2.48 -16.67
C ASN A 232 -0.87 2.15 -17.54
N ASN A 233 -0.28 3.15 -18.20
CA ASN A 233 0.91 2.92 -19.00
C ASN A 233 2.08 2.58 -18.07
N LEU A 234 2.61 1.37 -18.22
CA LEU A 234 3.96 1.06 -17.74
C LEU A 234 4.88 2.08 -18.40
N ALA A 235 5.52 2.94 -17.60
CA ALA A 235 6.56 3.79 -18.14
C ALA A 235 7.57 2.86 -18.82
N PHE A 236 7.84 3.08 -20.10
CA PHE A 236 8.89 2.35 -20.80
C PHE A 236 10.21 2.76 -20.14
N PHE A 237 10.64 1.93 -19.20
CA PHE A 237 11.71 2.27 -18.29
C PHE A 237 13.04 2.32 -19.06
N SER A 238 13.63 3.50 -19.16
CA SER A 238 14.95 3.65 -19.74
C SER A 238 16.00 2.97 -18.84
N GLY A 239 16.48 1.81 -19.29
CA GLY A 239 17.76 1.24 -18.85
C GLY A 239 17.74 0.07 -17.86
N CYS A 240 16.67 -0.14 -17.10
CA CYS A 240 16.55 -1.33 -16.24
C CYS A 240 15.71 -2.41 -16.95
N VAL A 241 16.37 -3.46 -17.44
CA VAL A 241 15.67 -4.63 -17.98
C VAL A 241 15.16 -5.47 -16.81
N PHE A 242 13.87 -5.39 -16.55
CA PHE A 242 13.22 -6.27 -15.58
C PHE A 242 12.94 -7.60 -16.26
N ASP A 243 13.84 -8.57 -16.08
CA ASP A 243 13.67 -9.90 -16.64
C ASP A 243 12.55 -10.65 -15.89
N GLY A 244 11.31 -10.37 -16.28
CA GLY A 244 10.10 -11.05 -15.82
C GLY A 244 9.74 -12.27 -16.67
N SER A 245 10.56 -12.62 -17.65
CA SER A 245 10.34 -13.76 -18.54
C SER A 245 11.66 -14.42 -18.87
N ALA A 246 12.06 -15.39 -18.05
CA ALA A 246 12.94 -16.45 -18.52
C ALA A 246 12.28 -17.10 -19.76
N GLY A 247 12.78 -16.74 -20.95
CA GLY A 247 12.42 -17.39 -22.20
C GLY A 247 11.65 -16.55 -23.22
N ARG A 248 12.24 -15.45 -23.72
CA ARG A 248 12.28 -15.19 -25.18
C ARG A 248 13.33 -14.11 -25.50
N ARG A 249 14.55 -14.55 -25.81
CA ARG A 249 15.41 -13.81 -26.73
C ARG A 249 14.97 -14.20 -28.13
N GLU A 250 14.20 -13.34 -28.78
CA GLU A 250 14.28 -13.22 -30.23
C GLU A 250 14.56 -11.75 -30.52
N SER A 251 15.77 -11.52 -31.03
CA SER A 251 16.27 -10.25 -31.54
C SER A 251 15.28 -9.65 -32.53
N ALA A 252 15.11 -8.33 -32.46
CA ALA A 252 14.63 -7.56 -33.60
C ALA A 252 15.57 -6.36 -33.77
N GLU A 253 16.75 -6.65 -34.33
CA GLU A 253 17.34 -5.72 -35.28
C GLU A 253 16.50 -5.79 -36.56
N ASN A 254 16.33 -4.62 -37.19
CA ASN A 254 15.70 -4.36 -38.49
C ASN A 254 14.18 -4.21 -38.52
N PHE A 255 13.72 -2.97 -38.40
CA PHE A 255 12.74 -2.45 -39.36
C PHE A 255 13.19 -1.06 -39.80
N GLU A 256 13.92 -1.04 -40.92
CA GLU A 256 14.13 0.16 -41.72
C GLU A 256 12.79 0.65 -42.26
N ALA A 257 12.69 1.98 -42.33
CA ALA A 257 11.58 2.67 -42.95
C ALA A 257 11.49 2.33 -44.44
N HIS A 258 10.31 1.91 -44.89
CA HIS A 258 9.96 1.96 -46.31
C HIS A 258 8.68 2.76 -46.50
N GLU A 259 8.91 4.01 -46.90
CA GLU A 259 8.01 4.83 -47.70
C GLU A 259 7.80 4.13 -49.06
N GLN A 260 6.56 3.87 -49.46
CA GLN A 260 6.21 3.64 -50.86
C GLN A 260 5.01 4.47 -51.24
N VAL A 261 5.32 5.48 -52.05
CA VAL A 261 4.44 6.20 -52.95
C VAL A 261 4.10 5.29 -54.13
N GLU A 262 2.82 5.06 -54.40
CA GLU A 262 2.36 4.76 -55.75
C GLU A 262 1.19 5.70 -56.09
N ALA A 263 1.47 6.60 -57.02
CA ALA A 263 0.47 7.33 -57.78
C ALA A 263 0.18 6.56 -59.06
N ASN A 264 -1.10 6.49 -59.48
CA ASN A 264 -1.49 7.06 -60.77
C ASN A 264 -2.99 7.01 -61.10
N GLN A 265 -3.40 8.08 -61.81
CA GLN A 265 -4.58 8.27 -62.67
C GLN A 265 -5.94 8.44 -61.96
N GLY A 266 -6.66 9.56 -62.02
CA GLY A 266 -6.58 10.77 -62.83
C GLY A 266 -7.97 11.12 -63.40
N LEU A 267 -8.61 12.20 -62.95
CA LEU A 267 -9.17 13.30 -63.78
C LEU A 267 -10.10 14.25 -62.99
N LYS A 268 -9.71 15.53 -63.02
CA LYS A 268 -10.50 16.78 -63.14
C LYS A 268 -11.32 17.33 -61.94
N TYR A 269 -10.75 18.39 -61.40
CA TYR A 269 -11.36 19.62 -60.85
C TYR A 269 -12.79 19.95 -61.31
N VAL A 270 -13.66 20.40 -60.39
CA VAL A 270 -14.19 21.78 -60.33
C VAL A 270 -14.55 22.13 -58.87
N ARG A 271 -14.18 23.36 -58.46
CA ARG A 271 -14.46 24.03 -57.18
C ARG A 271 -15.71 24.89 -57.32
N SER A 272 -16.61 24.93 -56.33
CA SER A 272 -17.36 26.16 -56.00
C SER A 272 -17.98 26.12 -54.61
N ASP A 273 -17.60 27.09 -53.79
CA ASP A 273 -18.17 27.45 -52.51
C ASP A 273 -19.56 28.12 -52.67
N ARG A 274 -20.52 27.80 -51.78
CA ARG A 274 -21.42 28.79 -51.16
C ARG A 274 -22.28 28.20 -50.04
N SER A 275 -22.13 28.78 -48.84
CA SER A 275 -23.12 28.83 -47.74
C SER A 275 -23.87 30.18 -47.82
N PRO A 276 -24.87 30.57 -46.97
CA PRO A 276 -25.70 29.84 -45.98
C PRO A 276 -27.23 30.23 -45.92
N ASN A 277 -28.04 29.42 -45.20
CA ASN A 277 -29.24 29.75 -44.35
C ASN A 277 -30.56 30.30 -44.99
N PRO A 278 -31.70 30.42 -44.24
CA PRO A 278 -32.33 29.58 -43.19
C PRO A 278 -33.90 29.51 -43.24
N PHE A 279 -34.52 28.78 -42.29
CA PHE A 279 -35.92 28.87 -41.77
C PHE A 279 -37.10 28.29 -42.60
N GLU A 280 -37.79 27.25 -42.11
CA GLU A 280 -39.11 27.35 -41.41
C GLU A 280 -39.72 25.98 -41.02
N THR A 281 -40.43 26.03 -39.88
CA THR A 281 -41.28 25.08 -39.12
C THR A 281 -42.43 24.51 -39.99
N THR A 282 -43.08 23.34 -39.84
CA THR A 282 -43.79 22.71 -38.69
C THR A 282 -44.50 21.44 -39.23
N GLN A 283 -44.60 20.36 -38.44
CA GLN A 283 -45.82 19.54 -38.18
C GLN A 283 -45.53 18.06 -37.88
N GLU A 284 -46.14 17.60 -36.79
CA GLU A 284 -46.17 16.25 -36.23
C GLU A 284 -47.06 15.29 -37.04
N LYS A 285 -46.71 13.99 -37.06
CA LYS A 285 -47.60 12.92 -36.57
C LYS A 285 -46.89 11.56 -36.45
N GLN A 286 -47.24 10.90 -35.36
CA GLN A 286 -46.82 9.60 -34.86
C GLN A 286 -47.71 8.49 -35.43
N SER A 287 -47.15 7.32 -35.78
CA SER A 287 -47.75 6.00 -35.50
C SER A 287 -46.79 4.85 -35.86
N ASP A 288 -46.79 3.86 -34.97
CA ASP A 288 -46.07 2.59 -34.97
C ASP A 288 -46.29 1.73 -36.23
N ASP A 289 -45.25 1.00 -36.64
CA ASP A 289 -45.24 -0.47 -36.61
C ASP A 289 -43.87 -0.97 -37.14
N THR A 290 -43.18 -1.82 -36.39
CA THR A 290 -42.06 -2.59 -36.97
C THR A 290 -42.00 -3.98 -36.36
N THR A 291 -42.38 -4.93 -37.21
CA THR A 291 -42.35 -6.38 -37.06
C THR A 291 -40.95 -6.98 -37.22
N SER A 292 -40.71 -8.06 -36.46
CA SER A 292 -39.67 -9.11 -36.62
C SER A 292 -38.22 -8.69 -36.31
N SER A 293 -37.33 -9.50 -35.74
CA SER A 293 -37.17 -10.96 -35.78
C SER A 293 -36.32 -11.43 -34.58
N MET A 294 -36.66 -12.59 -34.02
CA MET A 294 -35.96 -13.25 -32.91
C MET A 294 -34.54 -13.72 -33.29
N SER A 295 -33.62 -13.66 -32.32
CA SER A 295 -32.55 -14.65 -32.17
C SER A 295 -32.22 -14.82 -30.69
N ARG A 296 -32.65 -15.95 -30.12
CA ARG A 296 -32.30 -16.43 -28.78
C ARG A 296 -31.29 -17.56 -28.94
N THR A 297 -30.07 -17.35 -28.49
CA THR A 297 -29.07 -18.42 -28.36
C THR A 297 -28.91 -18.73 -26.87
N VAL A 298 -29.36 -19.91 -26.46
CA VAL A 298 -29.17 -20.46 -25.11
C VAL A 298 -27.94 -21.37 -25.16
N SER A 299 -26.90 -21.06 -24.38
CA SER A 299 -25.74 -21.94 -24.24
C SER A 299 -25.95 -22.92 -23.09
N THR A 300 -25.95 -24.20 -23.43
CA THR A 300 -26.01 -25.35 -22.53
C THR A 300 -24.73 -25.46 -21.71
N ALA A 301 -24.85 -25.51 -20.38
CA ALA A 301 -23.77 -25.87 -19.47
C ALA A 301 -23.77 -27.39 -19.24
N ILE A 302 -22.64 -28.06 -19.50
CA ILE A 302 -22.38 -29.44 -19.11
C ILE A 302 -21.54 -29.41 -17.84
N GLY A 303 -22.07 -30.01 -16.78
CA GLY A 303 -21.42 -30.15 -15.49
C GLY A 303 -20.48 -31.36 -15.44
N THR A 304 -19.43 -31.21 -14.63
CA THR A 304 -18.69 -32.32 -14.04
C THR A 304 -18.62 -32.09 -12.54
N VAL A 305 -19.17 -33.05 -11.80
CA VAL A 305 -19.21 -33.14 -10.33
C VAL A 305 -18.17 -34.16 -9.88
N ALA A 306 -17.34 -33.79 -8.90
CA ALA A 306 -16.78 -34.59 -7.79
C ALA A 306 -15.50 -33.86 -7.27
N GLY A 307 -15.22 -33.69 -5.98
CA GLY A 307 -15.80 -34.28 -4.78
C GLY A 307 -15.73 -33.31 -3.59
N THR A 308 -16.72 -33.45 -2.72
CA THR A 308 -16.94 -32.66 -1.52
C THR A 308 -16.02 -33.12 -0.38
N SER A 309 -15.13 -32.24 0.08
CA SER A 309 -14.45 -32.39 1.38
C SER A 309 -15.41 -31.98 2.49
N SER A 310 -15.69 -32.92 3.37
CA SER A 310 -16.78 -32.94 4.35
C SER A 310 -16.38 -32.33 5.70
N LEU A 311 -16.47 -30.99 5.84
CA LEU A 311 -16.33 -30.33 7.15
C LEU A 311 -17.28 -29.14 7.43
N LEU A 312 -18.19 -28.76 6.53
CA LEU A 312 -19.03 -27.55 6.70
C LEU A 312 -20.51 -27.80 7.00
N ALA A 313 -20.91 -29.04 7.33
CA ALA A 313 -22.32 -29.40 7.54
C ALA A 313 -22.81 -29.39 9.01
N MET A 314 -22.02 -28.90 10.00
CA MET A 314 -22.42 -29.00 11.42
C MET A 314 -22.71 -27.68 12.16
N LEU A 315 -22.76 -26.51 11.50
CA LEU A 315 -23.06 -25.24 12.20
C LEU A 315 -24.44 -24.64 11.94
N TYR A 316 -25.34 -25.34 11.24
CA TYR A 316 -26.68 -24.85 10.98
C TYR A 316 -27.77 -25.68 11.66
N LYS A 317 -27.70 -25.87 12.99
CA LYS A 317 -28.91 -26.30 13.75
C LYS A 317 -28.88 -26.14 15.28
N VAL A 318 -28.49 -25.00 15.84
CA VAL A 318 -28.92 -24.67 17.22
C VAL A 318 -29.20 -23.18 17.34
N ASN A 319 -30.42 -22.79 16.98
CA ASN A 319 -31.15 -21.68 17.62
C ASN A 319 -32.60 -21.70 17.13
N LYS A 320 -33.42 -22.55 17.76
CA LYS A 320 -34.87 -22.35 17.82
C LYS A 320 -35.26 -22.30 19.30
N LYS A 321 -35.61 -21.09 19.73
CA LYS A 321 -36.29 -20.77 20.99
C LYS A 321 -37.57 -21.60 21.11
N TYR A 322 -37.86 -22.07 22.31
CA TYR A 322 -39.24 -22.30 22.77
C TYR A 322 -39.37 -21.87 24.23
N TYR A 323 -40.31 -20.92 24.40
CA TYR A 323 -41.02 -20.39 25.58
C TYR A 323 -40.25 -19.94 26.82
#